data_AF-A0A3A8WEL2-F1
#
_entry.id   AF-A0A3A8WEL2-F1
#
_cell.length_a   1.000
_cell.length_b   1.000
_cell.length_c   1.000
_cell.angle_alpha   90.00
_cell.angle_beta   90.00
_cell.angle_gamma   90.00
#
_symmetry.space_group_name_H-M   'P 1'
#
loop_
_entity.id
_entity.type
_entity.pdbx_description
1 polymer ?
#
loop_
_entity_poly.entity_id
_entity_poly.type
_entity_poly.pdbx_seq_one_letter_code
_entity_poly.pdbx_strand_id
1 'polypeptide(L)'
;MGKTSYDTVYTGGVGEIVEKKSRFIAQVFPVKTEEEVMQYLEAARKKYWDARHNCYAFILGADGGISRCSDDGEPSGTAGRPILEVLAKKGLKDVLVIVTRYFGGTLLGTGGLVRAYSQAAQAGLLESCIITKQAGYRITVDTDYNGIGKLQYVLAQLEASVLDTSYTDKVQMVFLVPSALADQARKEVTEATSGQAVITQEKEEVYFAEIEKEVVVFDS
;
A
#
# COMPACT_ATOMS: atom_id res chain seq x y z
N MET A 1 2.12 20.13 1.93
CA MET A 1 0.95 19.24 2.15
C MET A 1 1.35 17.85 1.70
N GLY A 2 1.51 16.91 2.64
CA GLY A 2 1.73 15.51 2.29
C GLY A 2 0.53 14.99 1.49
N LYS A 3 0.77 14.01 0.62
CA LYS A 3 -0.34 13.33 -0.07
C LYS A 3 -1.26 12.72 0.98
N THR A 4 -2.55 13.03 0.90
CA THR A 4 -3.60 12.50 1.80
C THR A 4 -3.92 11.03 1.53
N SER A 5 -3.39 10.46 0.44
CA SER A 5 -3.48 9.05 0.12
C SER A 5 -2.35 8.58 -0.80
N TYR A 6 -2.02 7.29 -0.73
CA TYR A 6 -1.06 6.65 -1.63
C TYR A 6 -1.36 5.16 -1.81
N ASP A 7 -0.99 4.64 -2.97
CA ASP A 7 -1.15 3.22 -3.28
C ASP A 7 0.08 2.43 -2.80
N THR A 8 -0.17 1.27 -2.22
CA THR A 8 0.86 0.37 -1.72
C THR A 8 0.44 -1.09 -1.87
N VAL A 9 1.39 -2.00 -1.69
CA VAL A 9 1.12 -3.42 -1.63
C VAL A 9 0.69 -3.77 -0.20
N TYR A 10 -0.47 -4.39 -0.05
CA TYR A 10 -0.91 -4.95 1.24
C TYR A 10 -0.35 -6.36 1.44
N THR A 11 -0.52 -7.21 0.43
CA THR A 11 0.03 -8.56 0.38
C THR A 11 0.81 -8.74 -0.91
N GLY A 12 2.07 -9.17 -0.78
CA GLY A 12 2.96 -9.43 -1.91
C GLY A 12 2.56 -10.66 -2.73
N GLY A 13 2.93 -10.65 -4.01
CA GLY A 13 2.66 -11.73 -4.96
C GLY A 13 3.92 -12.27 -5.64
N VAL A 14 3.76 -13.38 -6.34
CA VAL A 14 4.81 -13.96 -7.18
C VAL A 14 4.26 -14.18 -8.59
N GLY A 15 4.91 -13.59 -9.59
CA GLY A 15 4.57 -13.75 -10.99
C GLY A 15 5.77 -14.26 -11.79
N GLU A 16 5.53 -15.07 -12.81
CA GLU A 16 6.58 -15.59 -13.69
C GLU A 16 6.24 -15.33 -15.16
N ILE A 17 7.26 -14.98 -15.93
CA ILE A 17 7.20 -15.00 -17.40
C ILE A 17 8.37 -15.77 -17.98
N VAL A 18 8.19 -16.25 -19.21
CA VAL A 18 9.26 -16.89 -20.00
C VAL A 18 9.42 -16.14 -21.32
N GLU A 19 10.63 -15.62 -21.57
CA GLU A 19 10.97 -14.92 -22.80
C GLU A 19 12.25 -15.53 -23.39
N LYS A 20 12.17 -16.02 -24.63
CA LYS A 20 13.27 -16.75 -25.30
C LYS A 20 13.93 -17.81 -24.41
N LYS A 21 13.09 -18.65 -23.78
CA LYS A 21 13.47 -19.70 -22.81
C LYS A 21 14.11 -19.19 -21.50
N SER A 22 14.37 -17.89 -21.37
CA SER A 22 14.81 -17.31 -20.11
C SER A 22 13.59 -17.14 -19.21
N ARG A 23 13.71 -17.56 -17.95
CA ARG A 23 12.63 -17.43 -16.94
C ARG A 23 12.90 -16.20 -16.09
N PHE A 24 11.86 -15.42 -15.83
CA PHE A 24 11.90 -14.23 -14.98
C PHE A 24 10.82 -14.37 -13.91
N ILE A 25 11.24 -14.47 -12.65
CA ILE A 25 10.35 -14.69 -11.52
C ILE A 25 10.38 -13.41 -10.68
N ALA A 26 9.28 -12.67 -10.67
CA ALA A 26 9.11 -11.48 -9.88
C ALA A 26 8.47 -11.81 -8.54
N GLN A 27 9.10 -11.39 -7.46
CA GLN A 27 8.54 -11.42 -6.11
C GLN A 27 8.31 -9.97 -5.67
N VAL A 28 7.11 -9.69 -5.18
CA VAL A 28 6.70 -8.38 -4.69
C VAL A 28 6.56 -8.45 -3.17
N PHE A 29 7.05 -7.44 -2.47
CA PHE A 29 6.98 -7.36 -1.02
C PHE A 29 6.53 -5.97 -0.56
N PRO A 30 5.61 -5.87 0.41
CA PRO A 30 5.45 -4.64 1.18
C PRO A 30 6.68 -4.42 2.06
N VAL A 31 7.24 -3.21 2.02
CA VAL A 31 8.43 -2.84 2.81
C VAL A 31 8.34 -1.40 3.27
N LYS A 32 8.74 -1.12 4.50
CA LYS A 32 8.80 0.23 5.07
C LYS A 32 10.23 0.76 5.23
N THR A 33 11.23 -0.13 5.25
CA THR A 33 12.62 0.24 5.59
C THR A 33 13.65 -0.38 4.64
N GLU A 34 14.85 0.21 4.57
CA GLU A 34 15.95 -0.37 3.79
C GLU A 34 16.42 -1.69 4.41
N GLU A 35 16.31 -1.84 5.72
CA GLU A 35 16.63 -3.06 6.46
C GLU A 35 15.73 -4.23 6.03
N GLU A 36 14.42 -4.02 5.93
CA GLU A 36 13.49 -5.02 5.40
C GLU A 36 13.82 -5.39 3.96
N VAL A 37 14.16 -4.40 3.12
CA VAL A 37 14.59 -4.65 1.74
C VAL A 37 15.78 -5.59 1.71
N MET A 38 16.80 -5.35 2.54
CA MET A 38 17.99 -6.19 2.60
C MET A 38 17.67 -7.62 3.06
N GLN A 39 16.78 -7.78 4.03
CA GLN A 39 16.31 -9.10 4.48
C GLN A 39 15.65 -9.89 3.34
N TYR A 40 14.76 -9.27 2.57
CA TYR A 40 14.13 -9.93 1.42
C TYR A 40 15.12 -10.24 0.29
N LEU A 41 16.10 -9.37 0.04
CA LEU A 41 17.15 -9.62 -0.94
C LEU A 41 18.01 -10.82 -0.55
N GLU A 42 18.40 -10.93 0.73
CA GLU A 42 19.12 -12.11 1.22
C GLU A 42 18.29 -13.39 1.13
N ALA A 43 17.00 -13.33 1.49
CA ALA A 43 16.09 -14.45 1.37
C ALA A 43 15.93 -14.90 -0.09
N ALA A 44 15.79 -13.96 -1.04
CA ALA A 44 15.73 -14.27 -2.46
C ALA A 44 17.02 -14.90 -2.98
N ARG A 45 18.20 -14.38 -2.59
CA ARG A 45 19.51 -14.97 -2.94
C ARG A 45 19.66 -16.39 -2.41
N LYS A 46 19.18 -16.67 -1.19
CA LYS A 46 19.19 -18.03 -0.62
C LYS A 46 18.23 -18.97 -1.34
N LYS A 47 17.01 -18.50 -1.63
CA LYS A 47 15.96 -19.28 -2.32
C LYS A 47 16.36 -19.63 -3.75
N TYR A 48 16.92 -18.67 -4.49
CA TYR A 48 17.35 -18.82 -5.87
C TYR A 48 18.88 -18.73 -5.98
N TRP A 49 19.57 -19.56 -5.20
CA TRP A 49 21.03 -19.55 -5.07
C TRP A 49 21.78 -19.86 -6.37
N ASP A 50 21.11 -20.54 -7.31
CA ASP A 50 21.63 -20.94 -8.62
C ASP A 50 21.27 -19.93 -9.73
N ALA A 51 20.48 -18.90 -9.43
CA ALA A 51 20.20 -17.81 -10.35
C ALA A 51 21.41 -16.87 -10.46
N ARG A 52 21.62 -16.33 -11.67
CA ARG A 52 22.74 -15.41 -11.92
C ARG A 52 22.44 -13.96 -11.53
N HIS A 53 21.17 -13.57 -11.59
CA HIS A 53 20.75 -12.19 -11.40
C HIS A 53 19.46 -12.16 -10.58
N ASN A 54 19.48 -11.35 -9.52
CA ASN A 54 18.36 -10.95 -8.67
C ASN A 54 18.26 -9.42 -8.72
N CYS A 55 17.84 -8.91 -9.88
CA CYS A 55 17.67 -7.48 -10.10
C CYS A 55 16.49 -6.98 -9.28
N TYR A 56 16.53 -5.74 -8.81
CA TYR A 56 15.46 -5.24 -7.95
C TYR A 56 15.23 -3.74 -8.12
N ALA A 57 14.07 -3.29 -7.67
CA ALA A 57 13.79 -1.90 -7.38
C ALA A 57 12.84 -1.77 -6.20
N PHE A 58 12.96 -0.66 -5.47
CA PHE A 58 12.04 -0.34 -4.39
C PHE A 58 11.76 1.16 -4.32
N ILE A 59 10.63 1.49 -3.69
CA ILE A 59 10.22 2.86 -3.33
C ILE A 59 9.74 2.81 -1.88
N LEU A 60 10.33 3.64 -1.00
CA LEU A 60 9.97 3.75 0.42
C LEU A 60 9.46 5.15 0.76
N GLY A 61 8.58 5.20 1.75
CA GLY A 61 7.94 6.39 2.28
C GLY A 61 6.68 6.74 1.51
N ALA A 62 5.68 7.28 2.21
CA ALA A 62 4.43 7.74 1.64
C ALA A 62 4.62 8.81 0.52
N ASP A 63 5.65 9.64 0.64
CA ASP A 63 6.07 10.59 -0.40
C ASP A 63 6.92 9.92 -1.50
N GLY A 64 7.52 8.77 -1.20
CA GLY A 64 8.48 8.05 -2.03
C GLY A 64 9.84 8.72 -2.06
N GLY A 65 10.25 9.36 -0.96
CA GLY A 65 11.51 10.09 -0.86
C GLY A 65 12.75 9.22 -1.11
N ILE A 66 12.64 7.90 -0.95
CA ILE A 66 13.73 6.96 -1.22
C ILE A 66 13.30 6.00 -2.33
N SER A 67 14.04 5.99 -3.44
CA SER A 67 13.90 4.98 -4.48
C SER A 67 15.27 4.52 -4.95
N ARG A 68 15.43 3.21 -5.11
CA ARG A 68 16.68 2.60 -5.59
C ARG A 68 16.38 1.43 -6.51
N CYS A 69 17.33 1.12 -7.37
CA CYS A 69 17.27 -0.06 -8.23
C CYS A 69 18.67 -0.64 -8.47
N SER A 70 18.73 -1.92 -8.81
CA SER A 70 19.97 -2.62 -9.15
C SER A 70 19.74 -3.57 -10.32
N ASP A 71 20.70 -3.57 -11.25
CA ASP A 71 20.75 -4.51 -12.36
C ASP A 71 21.41 -5.85 -11.99
N ASP A 72 22.02 -5.98 -10.80
CA ASP A 72 22.66 -7.22 -10.28
C ASP A 72 23.51 -7.99 -11.31
N GLY A 73 24.32 -7.26 -12.09
CA GLY A 73 25.21 -7.83 -13.11
C GLY A 73 24.60 -7.98 -14.51
N GLU A 74 23.33 -7.66 -14.71
CA GLU A 74 22.77 -7.39 -16.05
C GLU A 74 23.41 -6.12 -16.65
N PRO A 75 23.34 -5.93 -17.99
CA PRO A 75 23.75 -4.69 -18.60
C PRO A 75 23.08 -3.47 -17.95
N SER A 76 23.85 -2.42 -17.71
CA SER A 76 23.40 -1.22 -16.98
C SER A 76 22.11 -0.64 -17.57
N GLY A 77 21.13 -0.39 -16.69
CA GLY A 77 19.83 0.19 -17.01
C GLY A 77 18.85 -0.76 -17.68
N THR A 78 19.16 -2.06 -17.79
CA THR A 78 18.28 -3.02 -18.51
C THR A 78 17.36 -3.85 -17.63
N ALA A 79 17.51 -3.78 -16.30
CA ALA A 79 16.72 -4.58 -15.37
C ALA A 79 16.13 -3.74 -14.22
N GLY A 80 16.96 -3.22 -13.33
CA GLY A 80 16.53 -2.46 -12.15
C GLY A 80 15.74 -1.21 -12.52
N ARG A 81 16.22 -0.45 -13.52
CA ARG A 81 15.54 0.76 -13.98
C ARG A 81 14.13 0.47 -14.55
N PRO A 82 13.95 -0.50 -15.47
CA PRO A 82 12.63 -0.94 -15.92
C PRO A 82 11.68 -1.36 -14.79
N ILE A 83 12.15 -2.10 -13.78
CA ILE A 83 11.33 -2.48 -12.62
C ILE A 83 10.87 -1.22 -11.88
N LEU A 84 11.80 -0.29 -11.61
CA LEU A 84 11.49 0.96 -10.91
C LEU A 84 10.47 1.82 -11.67
N GLU A 85 10.59 1.89 -13.01
CA GLU A 85 9.65 2.64 -13.85
C GLU A 85 8.23 2.07 -13.79
N VAL A 86 8.07 0.74 -13.70
CA VAL A 86 6.76 0.10 -13.49
C VAL A 86 6.14 0.54 -12.16
N LEU A 87 6.92 0.52 -11.07
CA LEU A 87 6.45 0.94 -9.75
C LEU A 87 6.06 2.42 -9.74
N ALA A 88 6.92 3.28 -10.28
CA ALA A 88 6.70 4.71 -10.34
C ALA A 88 5.48 5.08 -11.20
N LYS A 89 5.30 4.43 -12.36
CA LYS A 89 4.15 4.66 -13.24
C LYS A 89 2.82 4.26 -12.59
N LYS A 90 2.83 3.21 -11.75
CA LYS A 90 1.68 2.81 -10.94
C LYS A 90 1.51 3.66 -9.67
N GLY A 91 2.43 4.58 -9.38
CA GLY A 91 2.36 5.43 -8.19
C GLY A 91 2.59 4.70 -6.87
N LEU A 92 3.09 3.46 -6.90
CA LEU A 92 3.23 2.61 -5.71
C LEU A 92 4.32 3.11 -4.76
N LYS A 93 4.07 2.96 -3.47
CA LYS A 93 4.97 3.27 -2.35
C LYS A 93 5.09 2.08 -1.42
N ASP A 94 6.11 2.11 -0.57
CA ASP A 94 6.41 1.07 0.43
C ASP A 94 6.44 -0.34 -0.19
N VAL A 95 7.17 -0.46 -1.30
CA VAL A 95 7.18 -1.66 -2.13
C VAL A 95 8.57 -1.99 -2.63
N LEU A 96 8.88 -3.29 -2.62
CA LEU A 96 10.06 -3.90 -3.22
C LEU A 96 9.61 -4.90 -4.27
N VAL A 97 10.28 -4.89 -5.43
CA VAL A 97 10.18 -5.97 -6.42
C VAL A 97 11.56 -6.51 -6.71
N ILE A 98 11.71 -7.82 -6.56
CA ILE A 98 12.91 -8.58 -6.93
C ILE A 98 12.55 -9.46 -8.12
N VAL A 99 13.29 -9.34 -9.22
CA VAL A 99 13.15 -10.21 -10.39
C VAL A 99 14.38 -11.10 -10.50
N THR A 100 14.18 -12.38 -10.22
CA THR A 100 15.17 -13.44 -10.39
C THR A 100 15.14 -13.94 -11.83
N ARG A 101 16.31 -14.00 -12.47
CA ARG A 101 16.43 -14.48 -13.86
C ARG A 101 17.26 -15.76 -13.98
N TYR A 102 16.70 -16.73 -14.71
CA TYR A 102 17.41 -17.90 -15.22
C TYR A 102 17.62 -17.77 -16.73
N PHE A 103 18.88 -17.82 -17.19
CA PHE A 103 19.21 -17.68 -18.60
C PHE A 103 18.79 -18.91 -19.42
N GLY A 104 18.05 -18.68 -20.51
CA GLY A 104 17.50 -19.74 -21.37
C GLY A 104 18.38 -20.20 -22.54
N GLY A 105 19.64 -19.77 -22.60
CA GLY A 105 20.55 -20.12 -23.70
C GLY A 105 20.44 -19.24 -24.95
N THR A 106 19.53 -18.25 -24.98
CA THR A 106 19.40 -17.29 -26.09
C THR A 106 19.41 -15.86 -25.57
N LEU A 107 20.25 -15.00 -26.14
CA LEU A 107 20.35 -13.60 -25.75
C LEU A 107 19.09 -12.82 -26.15
N LEU A 108 18.63 -11.95 -25.24
CA LEU A 108 17.48 -11.07 -25.48
C LEU A 108 17.88 -9.74 -26.13
N GLY A 109 19.13 -9.30 -25.94
CA GLY A 109 19.58 -7.94 -26.24
C GLY A 109 19.00 -6.90 -25.27
N THR A 110 19.56 -5.69 -25.25
CA THR A 110 19.21 -4.61 -24.31
C THR A 110 17.70 -4.33 -24.28
N GLY A 111 17.09 -4.10 -25.45
CA GLY A 111 15.65 -3.82 -25.53
C GLY A 111 14.76 -5.01 -25.15
N GLY A 112 15.24 -6.24 -25.34
CA GLY A 112 14.54 -7.45 -24.91
C GLY A 112 14.55 -7.61 -23.38
N LEU A 113 15.69 -7.33 -22.73
CA LEU A 113 15.82 -7.34 -21.27
C LEU A 113 14.91 -6.30 -20.63
N VAL A 114 14.95 -5.06 -21.11
CA VAL A 114 14.09 -3.97 -20.61
C VAL A 114 12.62 -4.39 -20.62
N ARG A 115 12.15 -4.97 -21.74
CA ARG A 115 10.75 -5.44 -21.83
C ARG A 115 10.47 -6.60 -20.89
N ALA A 116 11.37 -7.59 -20.81
CA ALA A 116 11.17 -8.76 -19.97
C ALA A 116 11.12 -8.40 -18.47
N TYR A 117 12.02 -7.55 -17.99
CA TYR A 117 12.00 -7.09 -16.59
C TYR A 117 10.76 -6.27 -16.25
N SER A 118 10.33 -5.37 -17.14
CA SER A 118 9.07 -4.64 -16.98
C SER A 118 7.85 -5.57 -16.93
N GLN A 119 7.79 -6.56 -17.83
CA GLN A 119 6.69 -7.52 -17.87
C GLN A 119 6.69 -8.44 -16.64
N ALA A 120 7.86 -8.89 -16.19
CA ALA A 120 7.98 -9.70 -14.97
C ALA A 120 7.49 -8.92 -13.75
N ALA A 121 7.94 -7.66 -13.58
CA ALA A 121 7.48 -6.81 -12.49
C ALA A 121 5.95 -6.62 -12.52
N GLN A 122 5.37 -6.41 -13.70
CA GLN A 122 3.92 -6.32 -13.87
C GLN A 122 3.22 -7.64 -13.50
N ALA A 123 3.76 -8.79 -13.91
CA ALA A 123 3.21 -10.10 -13.55
C ALA A 123 3.20 -10.32 -12.03
N GLY A 124 4.29 -9.98 -11.33
CA GLY A 124 4.31 -10.05 -9.86
C GLY A 124 3.29 -9.13 -9.20
N LEU A 125 3.11 -7.93 -9.73
CA LEU A 125 2.12 -6.97 -9.21
C LEU A 125 0.67 -7.38 -9.50
N LEU A 126 0.42 -8.13 -10.58
CA LEU A 126 -0.91 -8.69 -10.86
C LEU A 126 -1.33 -9.74 -9.83
N GLU A 127 -0.36 -10.49 -9.30
CA GLU A 127 -0.57 -11.50 -8.25
C GLU A 127 -0.50 -10.90 -6.83
N SER A 128 -0.44 -9.56 -6.70
CA SER A 128 -0.35 -8.86 -5.41
C SER A 128 -1.68 -8.18 -5.07
N CYS A 129 -1.98 -8.04 -3.78
CA CYS A 129 -3.07 -7.20 -3.30
C CYS A 129 -2.56 -5.76 -3.14
N ILE A 130 -3.05 -4.85 -3.99
CA ILE A 130 -2.73 -3.41 -3.93
C ILE A 130 -3.90 -2.68 -3.28
N ILE A 131 -3.59 -1.79 -2.35
CA ILE A 131 -4.57 -0.97 -1.62
C ILE A 131 -4.19 0.50 -1.70
N THR A 132 -5.17 1.37 -1.51
CA THR A 132 -4.95 2.80 -1.30
C THR A 132 -5.05 3.10 0.19
N LYS A 133 -3.94 3.51 0.80
CA LYS A 133 -3.94 4.04 2.17
C LYS A 133 -4.37 5.49 2.14
N GLN A 134 -5.22 5.88 3.08
CA GLN A 134 -5.69 7.25 3.26
C GLN A 134 -5.29 7.75 4.65
N ALA A 135 -4.78 8.96 4.73
CA ALA A 135 -4.55 9.64 6.00
C ALA A 135 -5.89 10.11 6.58
N GLY A 136 -6.09 9.88 7.87
CA GLY A 136 -7.28 10.33 8.56
C GLY A 136 -7.15 10.31 10.07
N TYR A 137 -8.24 10.69 10.71
CA TYR A 137 -8.34 10.75 12.16
C TYR A 137 -9.32 9.71 12.68
N ARG A 138 -8.95 9.11 13.80
CA ARG A 138 -9.91 8.37 14.61
C ARG A 138 -10.72 9.36 15.44
N ILE A 139 -12.04 9.28 15.29
CA ILE A 139 -13.00 10.10 16.03
C ILE A 139 -13.89 9.16 16.84
N THR A 140 -14.08 9.52 18.10
CA THR A 140 -15.01 8.89 19.03
C THR A 140 -16.16 9.85 19.32
N VAL A 141 -17.38 9.37 19.21
CA VAL A 141 -18.59 10.13 19.50
C VAL A 141 -19.43 9.40 20.53
N ASP A 142 -19.71 10.05 21.65
CA ASP A 142 -20.67 9.58 22.65
C ASP A 142 -22.00 10.31 22.47
N THR A 143 -23.09 9.56 22.32
CA THR A 143 -24.45 10.10 22.12
C THR A 143 -25.50 9.26 22.85
N ASP A 144 -26.73 9.77 22.92
CA ASP A 144 -27.86 9.01 23.45
C ASP A 144 -28.46 8.08 22.38
N TYR A 145 -29.42 7.24 22.77
CA TYR A 145 -30.10 6.34 21.83
C TYR A 145 -30.95 7.06 20.78
N ASN A 146 -31.28 8.34 20.96
CA ASN A 146 -31.98 9.14 19.95
C ASN A 146 -31.02 9.69 18.88
N GLY A 147 -29.75 9.91 19.25
CA GLY A 147 -28.71 10.42 18.38
C GLY A 147 -28.08 9.37 17.46
N ILE A 148 -28.11 8.09 17.84
CA ILE A 148 -27.42 7.02 17.09
C ILE A 148 -27.82 6.94 15.62
N GLY A 149 -29.13 6.91 15.31
CA GLY A 149 -29.59 6.77 13.93
C GLY A 149 -29.20 7.97 13.05
N LYS A 150 -29.18 9.16 13.65
CA LYS A 150 -28.73 10.38 12.97
C LYS A 150 -27.22 10.36 12.74
N LEU A 151 -26.46 9.87 13.71
CA LEU A 151 -25.01 9.72 13.60
C LEU A 151 -24.65 8.71 12.51
N GLN A 152 -25.30 7.53 12.49
CA GLN A 152 -25.13 6.53 11.43
C GLN A 152 -25.45 7.10 10.04
N TYR A 153 -26.50 7.90 9.92
CA TYR A 153 -26.85 8.58 8.68
C TYR A 153 -25.74 9.54 8.22
N VAL A 154 -25.22 10.39 9.12
CA VAL A 154 -24.12 11.31 8.81
C VAL A 154 -22.86 10.54 8.39
N LEU A 155 -22.47 9.50 9.13
CA LEU A 155 -21.29 8.70 8.79
C LEU A 155 -21.43 8.01 7.44
N ALA A 156 -22.62 7.53 7.09
CA ALA A 156 -22.88 6.95 5.78
C ALA A 156 -22.77 7.99 4.64
N GLN A 157 -23.22 9.23 4.85
CA GLN A 157 -23.06 10.32 3.86
C GLN A 157 -21.60 10.73 3.67
N LEU A 158 -20.80 10.66 4.72
CA LEU A 158 -19.37 10.98 4.70
C LEU A 158 -18.50 9.80 4.25
N GLU A 159 -19.10 8.65 3.94
CA GLU A 159 -18.40 7.39 3.66
C GLU A 159 -17.37 7.05 4.76
N ALA A 160 -17.71 7.38 6.01
CA ALA A 160 -16.83 7.17 7.15
C ALA A 160 -16.75 5.69 7.53
N SER A 161 -15.54 5.23 7.81
CA SER A 161 -15.23 3.85 8.19
C SER A 161 -15.52 3.64 9.68
N VAL A 162 -16.67 3.05 10.03
CA VAL A 162 -17.00 2.72 11.42
C VAL A 162 -16.12 1.56 11.90
N LEU A 163 -15.38 1.77 13.00
CA LEU A 163 -14.49 0.80 13.61
C LEU A 163 -15.20 -0.02 14.70
N ASP A 164 -15.96 0.67 15.56
CA ASP A 164 -16.67 0.02 16.67
C ASP A 164 -17.94 0.80 17.04
N THR A 165 -18.90 0.10 17.62
CA THR A 165 -20.07 0.70 18.24
C THR A 165 -20.41 -0.04 19.53
N SER A 166 -20.30 0.68 20.65
CA SER A 166 -20.52 0.17 21.99
C SER A 166 -21.83 0.73 22.58
N TYR A 167 -22.69 -0.17 23.06
CA TYR A 167 -24.01 0.16 23.62
C TYR A 167 -23.99 -0.02 25.14
N THR A 168 -23.99 1.09 25.88
CA THR A 168 -24.02 1.11 27.35
C THR A 168 -25.12 2.06 27.83
N ASP A 169 -24.91 2.77 28.95
CA ASP A 169 -25.78 3.89 29.39
C ASP A 169 -25.82 5.02 28.33
N LYS A 170 -24.76 5.13 27.54
CA LYS A 170 -24.68 5.93 26.31
C LYS A 170 -24.20 5.06 25.16
N VAL A 171 -24.46 5.50 23.93
CA VAL A 171 -23.92 4.89 22.72
C VAL A 171 -22.60 5.57 22.39
N GLN A 172 -21.54 4.78 22.27
CA GLN A 172 -20.24 5.24 21.79
C GLN A 172 -19.99 4.68 20.40
N MET A 173 -19.60 5.53 19.46
CA MET A 173 -19.19 5.13 18.12
C MET A 173 -17.78 5.61 17.83
N VAL A 174 -16.95 4.70 17.34
CA VAL A 174 -15.57 4.98 16.92
C VAL A 174 -15.50 4.79 15.42
N PHE A 175 -15.01 5.79 14.70
CA PHE A 175 -14.89 5.75 13.25
C PHE A 175 -13.64 6.49 12.75
N LEU A 176 -13.26 6.19 11.52
CA LEU A 176 -12.21 6.88 10.78
C LEU A 176 -12.84 7.74 9.71
N VAL A 177 -12.25 8.91 9.53
CA VAL A 177 -12.62 9.84 8.47
C VAL A 177 -11.34 10.37 7.82
N PRO A 178 -11.29 10.52 6.48
CA PRO A 178 -10.17 11.16 5.81
C PRO A 178 -9.85 12.52 6.42
N SER A 179 -8.58 12.90 6.52
CA SER A 179 -8.16 14.16 7.18
C SER A 179 -8.86 15.38 6.60
N ALA A 180 -9.10 15.38 5.29
CA ALA A 180 -9.79 16.47 4.58
C ALA A 180 -11.27 16.64 4.99
N LEU A 181 -11.89 15.60 5.54
CA LEU A 181 -13.29 15.58 5.94
C LEU A 181 -13.48 15.67 7.46
N ALA A 182 -12.40 15.68 8.26
CA ALA A 182 -12.49 15.67 9.71
C ALA A 182 -13.28 16.87 10.27
N ASP A 183 -13.00 18.08 9.78
CA ASP A 183 -13.70 19.29 10.22
C ASP A 183 -15.19 19.28 9.83
N GLN A 184 -15.50 18.79 8.62
CA GLN A 184 -16.86 18.61 8.14
C GLN A 184 -17.62 17.58 8.99
N ALA A 185 -16.98 16.43 9.28
CA ALA A 185 -17.57 15.39 10.11
C ALA A 185 -17.95 15.91 11.50
N ARG A 186 -17.05 16.65 12.17
CA ARG A 186 -17.36 17.23 13.49
C ARG A 186 -18.54 18.19 13.42
N LYS A 187 -18.62 19.01 12.36
CA LYS A 187 -19.74 19.95 12.16
C LYS A 187 -21.06 19.20 11.96
N GLU A 188 -21.11 18.24 11.04
CA GLU A 188 -22.34 17.50 10.72
C GLU A 188 -22.82 16.66 11.91
N VAL A 189 -21.91 16.03 12.66
CA VAL A 189 -22.25 15.32 13.90
C VAL A 189 -22.84 16.27 14.94
N THR A 190 -22.25 17.45 15.11
CA THR A 190 -22.75 18.46 16.06
C THR A 190 -24.17 18.92 15.67
N GLU A 191 -24.41 19.21 14.39
CA GLU A 191 -25.71 19.63 13.89
C GLU A 191 -26.77 18.53 14.04
N ALA A 192 -26.46 17.30 13.62
CA ALA A 192 -27.38 16.16 13.68
C ALA A 192 -27.80 15.81 15.11
N THR A 193 -26.88 15.97 16.07
CA THR A 193 -27.12 15.67 17.49
C THR A 193 -27.57 16.90 18.29
N SER A 194 -27.82 18.04 17.62
CA SER A 194 -28.19 19.30 18.26
C SER A 194 -27.21 19.73 19.37
N GLY A 195 -25.93 19.43 19.17
CA GLY A 195 -24.84 19.71 20.12
C GLY A 195 -24.82 18.84 21.38
N GLN A 196 -25.62 17.78 21.46
CA GLN A 196 -25.69 16.92 22.64
C GLN A 196 -24.63 15.82 22.67
N ALA A 197 -24.03 15.49 21.52
CA ALA A 197 -22.97 14.50 21.47
C ALA A 197 -21.62 15.06 21.95
N VAL A 198 -20.83 14.21 22.60
CA VAL A 198 -19.45 14.51 22.96
C VAL A 198 -18.55 13.94 21.88
N ILE A 199 -17.73 14.78 21.25
CA ILE A 199 -16.84 14.41 20.15
C ILE A 199 -15.39 14.50 20.63
N THR A 200 -14.65 13.40 20.51
CA THR A 200 -13.21 13.33 20.80
C THR A 200 -12.46 12.89 19.55
N GLN A 201 -11.44 13.62 19.14
CA GLN A 201 -10.57 13.28 18.01
C GLN A 201 -9.16 13.00 18.52
N GLU A 202 -8.54 11.92 18.05
CA GLU A 202 -7.12 11.65 18.30
C GLU A 202 -6.23 12.72 17.64
N LYS A 203 -5.10 13.05 18.27
CA LYS A 203 -4.21 14.13 17.77
C LYS A 203 -3.39 13.71 16.56
N GLU A 204 -3.02 12.44 16.51
CA GLU A 204 -2.16 11.89 15.46
C GLU A 204 -3.02 11.35 14.32
N GLU A 205 -2.57 11.57 13.10
CA GLU A 205 -3.17 10.94 11.93
C GLU A 205 -2.71 9.49 11.84
N VAL A 206 -3.63 8.63 11.40
CA VAL A 206 -3.34 7.26 11.03
C VAL A 206 -3.54 7.08 9.54
N TYR A 207 -2.87 6.10 8.95
CA TYR A 207 -3.25 5.62 7.63
C TYR A 207 -4.28 4.49 7.79
N PHE A 208 -5.29 4.46 6.95
CA PHE A 208 -6.26 3.37 6.92
C PHE A 208 -6.67 3.02 5.49
N ALA A 209 -7.17 1.81 5.29
CA ALA A 209 -7.71 1.34 4.03
C ALA A 209 -8.86 0.36 4.29
N GLU A 210 -9.80 0.27 3.35
CA GLU A 210 -10.83 -0.75 3.36
C GLU A 210 -10.38 -1.93 2.49
N ILE A 211 -10.35 -3.13 3.07
CA ILE A 211 -9.91 -4.38 2.45
C ILE A 211 -11.00 -5.41 2.68
N GLU A 212 -11.63 -5.90 1.60
CA GLU A 212 -12.72 -6.87 1.70
C GLU A 212 -13.87 -6.46 2.64
N LYS A 213 -14.14 -5.15 2.76
CA LYS A 213 -15.11 -4.51 3.68
C LYS A 213 -14.69 -4.44 5.13
N GLU A 214 -13.45 -4.83 5.44
CA GLU A 214 -12.84 -4.60 6.75
C GLU A 214 -11.93 -3.38 6.70
N VAL A 215 -11.99 -2.56 7.74
CA VAL A 215 -11.16 -1.36 7.85
C VAL A 215 -9.87 -1.73 8.57
N VAL A 216 -8.75 -1.60 7.86
CA VAL A 216 -7.43 -1.86 8.41
C VAL A 216 -6.76 -0.53 8.71
N VAL A 217 -6.30 -0.38 9.96
CA VAL A 217 -5.51 0.78 10.41
C VAL A 217 -4.04 0.42 10.38
N PHE A 218 -3.24 1.33 9.85
CA PHE A 218 -1.80 1.21 9.74
C PHE A 218 -1.15 2.26 10.63
N ASP A 219 -0.25 1.81 11.50
CA ASP A 219 0.59 2.72 12.27
C ASP A 219 1.46 3.53 11.31
N SER A 220 1.49 4.84 11.56
CA SER A 220 2.28 5.85 10.88
C SER A 220 3.78 5.66 11.06
#